data_AF-A0A5E4Y405-F1
#
_entry.id   AF-A0A5E4Y405-F1
#
_cell.length_a   1.000
_cell.length_b   1.000
_cell.length_c   1.000
_cell.angle_alpha   90.00
_cell.angle_beta   90.00
_cell.angle_gamma   90.00
#
_symmetry.space_group_name_H-M   'P 1'
#
loop_
_entity.id
_entity.type
_entity.pdbx_description
1 polymer ?
#
loop_
_entity_poly.entity_id
_entity_poly.type
_entity_poly.pdbx_seq_one_letter_code
_entity_poly.pdbx_strand_id
1 'polypeptide(L)'
;MRPFDPLQSSAPSPASGPDQRHPQPSMHRKPPALSPALSPAPRALRRALLGAAALAAGVLAWQVGAFASGGSEPAVVIAAPKLDEPASGARTETAVFAGGCFWGVQGVFQHVRGVTRAVSGYAGGTAGTADYETVSSGTTGHAESVQVTFDPQQVSYGKLLQIYFSVAHDPTELNRQGPDTGTQYRSAVFPMSDAQRRVAEAYIAQLDAAHAYGKPIATKVEEYTGFYPAEAYHQDFLTEHPTYPYIVINDLPKVKALRQHFPAQYRDTPALVKTASAK
;
A
#
# COMPACT_ATOMS: atom_id res chain seq x y z
N MET A 1 -19.08 9.09 47.17
CA MET A 1 -19.34 10.52 47.43
C MET A 1 -18.78 11.29 46.24
N ARG A 2 -19.50 12.02 45.39
CA ARG A 2 -20.91 12.15 44.97
C ARG A 2 -20.81 12.43 43.44
N PRO A 3 -21.84 12.09 42.65
CA PRO A 3 -21.83 12.24 41.19
C PRO A 3 -22.23 13.67 40.77
N PHE A 4 -21.76 14.11 39.60
CA PHE A 4 -22.24 15.31 38.92
C PHE A 4 -23.27 14.87 37.88
N ASP A 5 -24.53 15.23 38.12
CA ASP A 5 -25.69 15.06 37.23
C ASP A 5 -26.02 16.43 36.57
N PRO A 6 -26.89 16.49 35.55
CA PRO A 6 -26.69 17.31 34.35
C PRO A 6 -27.62 18.53 34.33
N LEU A 7 -27.20 19.60 33.65
CA LEU A 7 -28.09 20.72 33.36
C LEU A 7 -28.74 20.57 31.99
N GLN A 8 -30.06 20.38 32.08
CA GLN A 8 -31.07 20.58 31.07
C GLN A 8 -31.03 21.99 30.47
N SER A 9 -31.36 22.11 29.18
CA SER A 9 -31.83 23.36 28.55
C SER A 9 -32.76 22.95 27.39
N SER A 10 -34.05 22.77 27.65
CA SER A 10 -35.14 23.75 27.44
C SER A 10 -35.30 24.21 25.98
N ALA A 11 -36.28 23.59 25.31
CA ALA A 11 -36.88 24.06 24.07
C ALA A 11 -37.79 25.28 24.31
N PRO A 12 -37.98 26.14 23.30
CA PRO A 12 -39.16 26.98 23.22
C PRO A 12 -39.96 26.79 21.92
N SER A 13 -41.25 26.49 22.10
CA SER A 13 -42.40 26.97 21.29
C SER A 13 -43.35 27.62 22.31
N PRO A 14 -44.30 28.54 21.99
CA PRO A 14 -44.99 28.76 20.70
C PRO A 14 -45.32 30.25 20.36
N ALA A 15 -45.87 30.51 19.17
CA ALA A 15 -46.82 31.62 18.84
C ALA A 15 -47.10 31.53 17.31
N SER A 16 -48.30 31.36 16.74
CA SER A 16 -49.64 31.96 16.96
C SER A 16 -49.68 33.47 16.70
N GLY A 17 -49.90 33.85 15.44
CA GLY A 17 -50.16 35.22 14.97
C GLY A 17 -50.77 35.21 13.54
N PRO A 18 -51.51 36.25 13.13
CA PRO A 18 -52.90 36.09 12.66
C PRO A 18 -53.12 36.02 11.14
N ASP A 19 -54.27 35.43 10.83
CA ASP A 19 -55.03 35.37 9.58
C ASP A 19 -55.19 36.77 8.92
N GLN A 20 -54.41 37.02 7.86
CA GLN A 20 -54.65 38.14 6.95
C GLN A 20 -55.31 37.63 5.66
N ARG A 21 -56.64 37.78 5.63
CA ARG A 21 -57.46 37.66 4.41
C ARG A 21 -57.12 38.79 3.44
N HIS A 22 -56.41 38.46 2.36
CA HIS A 22 -56.27 39.32 1.19
C HIS A 22 -57.43 39.07 0.20
N PRO A 23 -58.03 40.13 -0.37
CA PRO A 23 -59.08 40.01 -1.37
C PRO A 23 -58.50 39.48 -2.70
N GLN A 24 -59.12 38.42 -3.22
CA GLN A 24 -58.85 37.85 -4.54
C GLN A 24 -59.30 38.80 -5.66
N PRO A 25 -58.42 39.17 -6.61
CA PRO A 25 -58.86 39.77 -7.85
C PRO A 25 -59.40 38.68 -8.79
N SER A 26 -60.62 38.91 -9.26
CA SER A 26 -61.36 38.08 -10.21
C SER A 26 -60.63 37.96 -11.55
N MET A 27 -60.35 36.70 -11.91
CA MET A 27 -60.37 36.09 -13.24
C MET A 27 -59.80 36.88 -14.42
N HIS A 28 -58.65 36.42 -14.90
CA HIS A 28 -58.46 36.08 -16.31
C HIS A 28 -57.47 34.91 -16.42
N ARG A 29 -58.00 33.67 -16.35
CA ARG A 29 -57.23 32.47 -16.70
C ARG A 29 -57.02 32.48 -18.21
N LYS A 30 -55.86 32.99 -18.63
CA LYS A 30 -55.30 32.73 -19.95
C LYS A 30 -55.27 31.20 -20.13
N PRO A 31 -55.80 30.63 -21.24
CA PRO A 31 -55.71 29.20 -21.47
C PRO A 31 -54.24 28.78 -21.39
N PRO A 32 -53.92 27.58 -20.86
CA PRO A 32 -52.54 27.10 -20.85
C PRO A 32 -52.04 27.19 -22.30
N ALA A 33 -50.97 27.95 -22.51
CA ALA A 33 -50.27 27.86 -23.78
C ALA A 33 -49.92 26.38 -23.93
N LEU A 34 -50.47 25.74 -24.96
CA LEU A 34 -50.06 24.41 -25.36
C LEU A 34 -48.54 24.45 -25.46
N SER A 35 -47.85 23.83 -24.50
CA SER A 35 -46.42 23.59 -24.61
C SER A 35 -46.23 22.99 -26.00
N PRO A 36 -45.36 23.55 -26.85
CA PRO A 36 -45.10 22.94 -28.14
C PRO A 36 -44.68 21.51 -27.82
N ALA A 37 -45.44 20.53 -28.34
CA ALA A 37 -45.06 19.14 -28.24
C ALA A 37 -43.62 19.08 -28.77
N LEU A 38 -42.67 18.68 -27.93
CA LEU A 38 -41.28 18.55 -28.35
C LEU A 38 -41.28 17.62 -29.57
N SER A 39 -41.08 18.19 -30.75
CA SER A 39 -40.97 17.43 -31.98
C SER A 39 -39.88 16.38 -31.75
N PRO A 40 -40.15 15.09 -32.04
CA PRO A 40 -39.16 14.06 -31.82
C PRO A 40 -37.90 14.45 -32.58
N ALA A 41 -36.78 14.54 -31.86
CA ALA A 41 -35.48 14.87 -32.44
C ALA A 41 -35.28 14.08 -33.74
N PRO A 42 -34.84 14.73 -34.83
CA PRO A 42 -34.70 14.08 -36.12
C PRO A 42 -33.85 12.82 -35.97
N ARG A 43 -34.19 11.76 -36.71
CA ARG A 43 -33.55 10.43 -36.57
C ARG A 43 -32.01 10.50 -36.60
N ALA A 44 -31.45 11.46 -37.35
CA ALA A 44 -30.02 11.75 -37.37
C ALA A 44 -29.47 12.23 -36.03
N LEU A 45 -30.17 13.14 -35.34
CA LEU A 45 -29.78 13.64 -34.01
C LEU A 45 -29.91 12.55 -32.94
N ARG A 46 -30.95 11.71 -33.00
CA ARG A 46 -31.08 10.54 -32.11
C ARG A 46 -29.95 9.52 -32.31
N ARG A 47 -29.57 9.24 -33.56
CA ARG A 47 -28.42 8.37 -33.88
C ARG A 47 -27.09 8.97 -33.42
N ALA A 48 -26.91 10.28 -33.60
CA ALA A 48 -25.71 11.00 -33.12
C ALA A 48 -25.61 10.97 -31.59
N LEU A 49 -26.71 11.20 -30.86
CA LEU A 49 -26.75 11.13 -29.40
C LEU A 49 -26.52 9.71 -28.87
N LEU A 50 -27.10 8.69 -29.51
CA LEU A 50 -26.83 7.28 -29.17
C LEU A 50 -25.37 6.89 -29.45
N GLY A 51 -24.79 7.37 -30.55
CA GLY A 51 -23.37 7.17 -30.85
C GLY A 51 -22.46 7.85 -29.83
N ALA A 52 -22.76 9.09 -29.43
CA ALA A 52 -22.01 9.80 -28.41
C ALA A 52 -22.12 9.14 -27.03
N ALA A 53 -23.31 8.65 -26.65
CA ALA A 53 -23.51 7.92 -25.40
C ALA A 53 -22.77 6.58 -25.39
N ALA A 54 -22.76 5.85 -26.51
CA ALA A 54 -21.99 4.61 -26.65
C ALA A 54 -20.47 4.85 -26.58
N LEU A 55 -19.98 5.93 -27.19
CA LEU A 55 -18.58 6.34 -27.07
C LEU A 55 -18.21 6.73 -25.64
N ALA A 56 -19.05 7.51 -24.96
CA ALA A 56 -18.82 7.89 -23.56
C ALA A 56 -18.83 6.67 -22.63
N ALA A 57 -19.74 5.71 -22.83
CA ALA A 57 -19.77 4.46 -22.09
C ALA A 57 -18.54 3.59 -22.39
N GLY A 58 -18.08 3.56 -23.63
CA GLY A 58 -16.85 2.86 -24.03
C GLY A 58 -15.59 3.47 -23.41
N VAL A 59 -15.49 4.80 -23.38
CA VAL A 59 -14.38 5.52 -22.70
C VAL A 59 -14.43 5.28 -21.21
N LEU A 60 -15.60 5.33 -20.57
CA LEU A 60 -15.75 5.05 -19.15
C LEU A 60 -15.40 3.60 -18.82
N ALA A 61 -15.85 2.63 -19.62
CA ALA A 61 -15.50 1.21 -19.46
C ALA A 61 -14.00 0.97 -19.64
N TRP A 62 -13.37 1.65 -20.61
CA TRP A 62 -11.92 1.61 -20.82
C TRP A 62 -11.15 2.26 -19.66
N GLN A 63 -11.60 3.40 -19.16
CA GLN A 63 -11.01 4.05 -17.98
C GLN A 63 -11.12 3.16 -16.74
N VAL A 64 -12.30 2.58 -16.46
CA VAL A 64 -12.49 1.65 -15.34
C VAL A 64 -11.62 0.41 -15.50
N GLY A 65 -11.51 -0.14 -16.71
CA GLY A 65 -10.62 -1.28 -17.01
C GLY A 65 -9.14 -0.93 -16.83
N ALA A 66 -8.70 0.26 -17.23
CA ALA A 66 -7.32 0.73 -17.07
C ALA A 66 -6.96 0.99 -15.60
N PHE A 67 -7.89 1.49 -14.78
CA PHE A 67 -7.70 1.64 -13.34
C PHE A 67 -7.69 0.29 -12.59
N ALA A 68 -8.38 -0.74 -13.10
CA ALA A 68 -8.37 -2.08 -12.51
C ALA A 68 -7.03 -2.82 -12.72
N SER A 69 -6.24 -2.42 -13.72
CA SER A 69 -4.93 -3.01 -14.04
C SER A 69 -3.77 -2.39 -13.26
N GLY A 70 -4.01 -1.39 -12.40
CA GLY A 70 -2.98 -0.68 -11.62
C GLY A 70 -2.84 -1.16 -10.17
N GLY A 71 -3.30 -2.37 -9.85
CA GLY A 71 -3.13 -2.97 -8.52
C GLY A 71 -1.76 -3.63 -8.34
N SER A 72 -1.41 -3.97 -7.10
CA SER A 72 -0.21 -4.77 -6.81
C SER A 72 -0.13 -6.03 -7.68
N GLU A 73 1.05 -6.33 -8.21
CA GLU A 73 1.30 -7.59 -8.91
C GLU A 73 0.92 -8.81 -8.04
N PRO A 74 0.37 -9.88 -8.63
CA PRO A 74 -0.06 -11.05 -7.87
C PRO A 74 1.14 -11.74 -7.23
N ALA A 75 0.98 -12.18 -5.98
CA ALA A 75 1.99 -12.98 -5.31
C ALA A 75 2.31 -14.27 -6.09
N VAL A 76 3.60 -14.59 -6.17
CA VAL A 76 4.09 -15.79 -6.86
C VAL A 76 4.41 -16.86 -5.82
N VAL A 77 3.80 -18.04 -5.95
CA VAL A 77 4.13 -19.19 -5.09
C VAL A 77 5.47 -19.74 -5.53
N ILE A 78 6.52 -19.42 -4.77
CA ILE A 78 7.90 -19.83 -5.03
C ILE A 78 8.39 -20.88 -4.03
N ALA A 79 9.32 -21.73 -4.48
CA ALA A 79 9.93 -22.74 -3.61
C ALA A 79 10.73 -22.10 -2.47
N ALA A 80 10.78 -22.78 -1.32
CA ALA A 80 11.63 -22.34 -0.21
C ALA A 80 13.13 -22.40 -0.57
N PRO A 81 13.98 -21.54 0.01
CA PRO A 81 15.42 -21.60 -0.21
C PRO A 81 16.00 -22.96 0.19
N LYS A 82 16.93 -23.46 -0.61
CA LYS A 82 17.70 -24.68 -0.32
C LYS A 82 18.83 -24.45 0.68
N LEU A 83 19.31 -23.22 0.77
CA LEU A 83 20.35 -22.78 1.69
C LEU A 83 19.75 -21.81 2.69
N ASP A 84 20.16 -21.93 3.95
CA ASP A 84 19.85 -20.97 5.01
C ASP A 84 21.10 -20.73 5.85
N GLU A 85 21.02 -19.77 6.75
CA GLU A 85 22.10 -19.51 7.71
C GLU A 85 22.28 -20.71 8.65
N PRO A 86 23.52 -20.99 9.07
CA PRO A 86 23.74 -22.03 10.08
C PRO A 86 22.98 -21.66 11.34
N ALA A 87 22.32 -22.65 11.96
CA ALA A 87 21.60 -22.45 13.20
C ALA A 87 22.54 -21.79 14.23
N SER A 88 22.19 -20.56 14.62
CA SER A 88 22.87 -19.85 15.69
C SER A 88 22.07 -19.99 16.98
N GLY A 89 22.74 -19.96 18.13
CA GLY A 89 22.06 -19.84 19.42
C GLY A 89 21.45 -18.45 19.67
N ALA A 90 21.51 -17.56 18.67
CA ALA A 90 21.00 -16.20 18.79
C ALA A 90 19.48 -16.20 18.97
N ARG A 91 18.99 -15.16 19.63
CA ARG A 91 17.56 -14.90 19.84
C ARG A 91 17.06 -13.72 19.02
N THR A 92 17.99 -13.01 18.38
CA THR A 92 17.74 -11.78 17.65
C THR A 92 18.75 -11.67 16.53
N GLU A 93 18.27 -11.42 15.32
CA GLU A 93 19.04 -11.11 14.13
C GLU A 93 18.37 -9.95 13.37
N THR A 94 19.12 -9.29 12.48
CA THR A 94 18.60 -8.21 11.65
C THR A 94 18.93 -8.43 10.17
N ALA A 95 17.99 -8.07 9.30
CA ALA A 95 18.13 -8.06 7.86
C ALA A 95 17.55 -6.77 7.28
N VAL A 96 18.04 -6.32 6.12
CA VAL A 96 17.56 -5.10 5.47
C VAL A 96 17.14 -5.39 4.03
N PHE A 97 15.89 -5.07 3.72
CA PHE A 97 15.25 -5.32 2.43
C PHE A 97 14.72 -4.03 1.80
N ALA A 98 14.91 -3.83 0.51
CA ALA A 98 14.32 -2.76 -0.30
C ALA A 98 13.49 -3.37 -1.43
N GLY A 99 12.28 -2.88 -1.66
CA GLY A 99 11.34 -3.52 -2.60
C GLY A 99 10.22 -2.59 -3.05
N GLY A 100 10.53 -1.32 -3.32
CA GLY A 100 9.53 -0.29 -3.58
C GLY A 100 9.17 0.51 -2.33
N CYS A 101 7.97 1.09 -2.30
CA CYS A 101 7.51 1.87 -1.15
C CYS A 101 7.61 1.05 0.15
N PHE A 102 8.34 1.59 1.14
CA PHE A 102 8.61 0.88 2.38
C PHE A 102 7.37 0.64 3.26
N TRP A 103 6.23 1.29 2.99
CA TRP A 103 5.01 1.14 3.80
C TRP A 103 4.43 -0.26 3.66
N GLY A 104 4.33 -0.76 2.42
CA GLY A 104 3.91 -2.12 2.15
C GLY A 104 4.92 -3.16 2.63
N VAL A 105 6.20 -2.92 2.38
CA VAL A 105 7.28 -3.85 2.81
C VAL A 105 7.30 -3.96 4.34
N GLN A 106 7.19 -2.84 5.05
CA GLN A 106 7.08 -2.81 6.51
C GLN A 106 5.84 -3.57 6.95
N GLY A 107 4.67 -3.26 6.39
CA GLY A 107 3.42 -3.93 6.73
C GLY A 107 3.49 -5.45 6.56
N VAL A 108 4.09 -5.94 5.47
CA VAL A 108 4.31 -7.38 5.24
C VAL A 108 5.12 -7.98 6.40
N PHE A 109 6.30 -7.44 6.70
CA PHE A 109 7.16 -8.00 7.74
C PHE A 109 6.59 -7.84 9.16
N GLN A 110 5.82 -6.78 9.42
CA GLN A 110 5.12 -6.62 10.70
C GLN A 110 4.15 -7.76 10.98
N HIS A 111 3.57 -8.36 9.94
CA HIS A 111 2.66 -9.50 10.05
C HIS A 111 3.36 -10.87 10.04
N VAL A 112 4.69 -10.94 10.07
CA VAL A 112 5.46 -12.20 10.13
C VAL A 112 5.73 -12.61 11.58
N ARG A 113 5.35 -13.84 11.95
CA ARG A 113 5.70 -14.50 13.21
C ARG A 113 7.21 -14.67 13.30
N GLY A 114 7.77 -14.39 14.47
CA GLY A 114 9.21 -14.33 14.68
C GLY A 114 9.83 -12.96 14.37
N VAL A 115 9.18 -12.10 13.57
CA VAL A 115 9.61 -10.70 13.45
C VAL A 115 9.19 -9.93 14.70
N THR A 116 10.14 -9.26 15.33
CA THR A 116 9.92 -8.47 16.56
C THR A 116 9.91 -6.97 16.29
N ARG A 117 10.53 -6.51 15.20
CA ARG A 117 10.54 -5.12 14.77
C ARG A 117 10.75 -5.01 13.26
N ALA A 118 10.04 -4.09 12.60
CA ALA A 118 10.27 -3.76 11.19
C ALA A 118 10.25 -2.24 11.04
N VAL A 119 11.41 -1.62 10.80
CA VAL A 119 11.59 -0.16 10.75
C VAL A 119 11.77 0.28 9.30
N SER A 120 10.94 1.22 8.84
CA SER A 120 11.12 1.87 7.54
C SER A 120 12.29 2.86 7.59
N GLY A 121 13.06 2.95 6.51
CA GLY A 121 14.23 3.83 6.45
C GLY A 121 14.92 3.81 5.09
N TYR A 122 16.16 4.27 5.09
CA TYR A 122 16.98 4.47 3.89
C TYR A 122 18.29 3.69 4.01
N ALA A 123 18.68 2.97 2.97
CA ALA A 123 19.95 2.23 2.90
C ALA A 123 20.61 2.36 1.51
N GLY A 124 21.93 2.18 1.45
CA GLY A 124 22.73 2.25 0.22
C GLY A 124 23.29 3.63 -0.12
N GLY A 125 22.74 4.72 0.44
CA GLY A 125 23.32 6.06 0.39
C GLY A 125 24.09 6.43 1.66
N THR A 126 24.34 7.73 1.86
CA THR A 126 25.10 8.26 3.02
C THR A 126 24.19 8.92 4.06
N ALA A 127 24.68 9.04 5.29
CA ALA A 127 23.92 9.61 6.41
C ALA A 127 23.42 11.04 6.17
N GLY A 128 24.22 11.86 5.48
CA GLY A 128 23.94 13.28 5.29
C GLY A 128 22.81 13.59 4.30
N THR A 129 22.28 12.57 3.60
CA THR A 129 21.21 12.70 2.59
C THR A 129 20.03 11.76 2.86
N ALA A 130 19.93 11.26 4.10
CA ALA A 130 18.96 10.26 4.52
C ALA A 130 17.70 10.90 5.16
N ASP A 131 17.04 11.76 4.40
CA ASP A 131 15.74 12.37 4.72
C ASP A 131 14.77 12.20 3.54
N TYR A 132 13.47 12.18 3.82
CA TYR A 132 12.46 11.82 2.84
C TYR A 132 12.49 12.72 1.59
N GLU A 133 12.55 14.03 1.78
CA GLU A 133 12.53 15.00 0.67
C GLU A 133 13.74 14.82 -0.24
N THR A 134 14.94 14.65 0.35
CA THR A 134 16.17 14.49 -0.41
C THR A 134 16.24 13.12 -1.08
N VAL A 135 15.83 12.04 -0.41
CA VAL A 135 15.77 10.69 -1.00
C VAL A 135 14.75 10.61 -2.14
N SER A 136 13.61 11.29 -2.00
CA SER A 136 12.55 11.34 -3.02
C SER A 136 13.02 11.95 -4.35
N SER A 137 14.14 12.70 -4.35
CA SER A 137 14.77 13.18 -5.59
C SER A 137 15.38 12.07 -6.46
N GLY A 138 15.65 10.88 -5.88
CA GLY A 138 16.31 9.75 -6.54
C GLY A 138 17.82 9.92 -6.76
N THR A 139 18.44 10.97 -6.21
CA THR A 139 19.85 11.33 -6.48
C THR A 139 20.84 10.90 -5.38
N THR A 140 20.35 10.35 -4.28
CA THR A 140 21.15 10.09 -3.06
C THR A 140 21.84 8.72 -3.02
N GLY A 141 21.42 7.81 -3.90
CA GLY A 141 21.81 6.40 -3.87
C GLY A 141 21.02 5.55 -2.85
N HIS A 142 20.22 6.18 -1.99
CA HIS A 142 19.35 5.45 -1.07
C HIS A 142 18.29 4.63 -1.79
N ALA A 143 17.94 3.48 -1.22
CA ALA A 143 16.67 2.80 -1.44
C ALA A 143 15.79 2.97 -0.21
N GLU A 144 14.49 3.18 -0.40
CA GLU A 144 13.50 2.91 0.63
C GLU A 144 13.62 1.44 1.04
N SER A 145 13.87 1.24 2.33
CA SER A 145 14.28 -0.03 2.90
C SER A 145 13.57 -0.28 4.22
N VAL A 146 13.51 -1.54 4.61
CA VAL A 146 12.98 -1.97 5.90
C VAL A 146 14.04 -2.79 6.63
N GLN A 147 14.43 -2.33 7.81
CA GLN A 147 15.25 -3.09 8.75
C GLN A 147 14.35 -3.99 9.59
N VAL A 148 14.48 -5.30 9.38
CA VAL A 148 13.68 -6.35 10.02
C VAL A 148 14.50 -7.01 11.11
N THR A 149 14.09 -6.85 12.37
CA THR A 149 14.62 -7.58 13.52
C THR A 149 13.75 -8.80 13.79
N PHE A 150 14.35 -9.98 13.90
CA PHE A 150 13.63 -11.26 14.02
C PHE A 150 14.33 -12.25 14.95
N ASP A 151 13.58 -13.23 15.44
CA ASP A 151 14.07 -14.39 16.19
C ASP A 151 14.35 -15.54 15.21
N PRO A 152 15.63 -15.91 14.95
CA PRO A 152 16.00 -16.96 14.00
C PRO A 152 15.50 -18.35 14.41
N GLN A 153 15.04 -18.54 15.65
CA GLN A 153 14.42 -19.80 16.11
C GLN A 153 12.95 -19.93 15.72
N GLN A 154 12.30 -18.82 15.33
CA GLN A 154 10.90 -18.78 14.90
C GLN A 154 10.76 -18.59 13.40
N VAL A 155 11.65 -17.79 12.79
CA VAL A 155 11.68 -17.54 11.34
C VAL A 155 13.12 -17.37 10.89
N SER A 156 13.54 -18.13 9.87
CA SER A 156 14.89 -18.03 9.34
C SER A 156 15.03 -16.89 8.33
N TYR A 157 16.27 -16.44 8.09
CA TYR A 157 16.57 -15.45 7.05
C TYR A 157 16.14 -15.93 5.66
N GLY A 158 16.38 -17.20 5.33
CA GLY A 158 15.86 -17.80 4.09
C GLY A 158 14.33 -17.70 3.99
N LYS A 159 13.59 -17.92 5.09
CA LYS A 159 12.13 -17.75 5.09
C LYS A 159 11.73 -16.29 4.87
N LEU A 160 12.45 -15.33 5.44
CA LEU A 160 12.20 -13.90 5.20
C LEU A 160 12.45 -13.54 3.73
N LEU A 161 13.51 -14.07 3.11
CA LEU A 161 13.75 -13.90 1.67
C LEU A 161 12.63 -14.52 0.82
N GLN A 162 12.13 -15.70 1.19
CA GLN A 162 10.99 -16.30 0.48
C GLN A 162 9.76 -15.39 0.52
N ILE A 163 9.45 -14.82 1.68
CA ILE A 163 8.34 -13.87 1.84
C ILE A 163 8.61 -12.60 1.01
N TYR A 164 9.81 -12.04 1.10
CA TYR A 164 10.24 -10.87 0.35
C TYR A 164 9.99 -11.05 -1.16
N PHE A 165 10.56 -12.10 -1.76
CA PHE A 165 10.39 -12.36 -3.19
C PHE A 165 8.95 -12.71 -3.57
N SER A 166 8.21 -13.41 -2.70
CA SER A 166 6.88 -13.94 -3.05
C SER A 166 5.76 -12.89 -2.96
N VAL A 167 5.77 -12.01 -1.94
CA VAL A 167 4.62 -11.16 -1.62
C VAL A 167 4.96 -9.70 -1.35
N ALA A 168 6.23 -9.33 -1.09
CA ALA A 168 6.54 -7.95 -0.71
C ALA A 168 6.57 -7.01 -1.93
N HIS A 169 6.99 -7.49 -3.10
CA HIS A 169 7.20 -6.70 -4.31
C HIS A 169 7.40 -7.59 -5.54
N ASP A 170 7.33 -7.03 -6.77
CA ASP A 170 7.81 -7.71 -7.98
C ASP A 170 9.34 -7.56 -8.10
N PRO A 171 10.13 -8.65 -8.00
CA PRO A 171 11.59 -8.60 -8.03
C PRO A 171 12.19 -8.42 -9.43
N THR A 172 11.37 -8.38 -10.49
CA THR A 172 11.81 -8.23 -11.88
C THR A 172 11.78 -6.79 -12.36
N GLU A 173 11.16 -5.90 -11.59
CA GLU A 173 11.06 -4.48 -11.90
C GLU A 173 12.36 -3.72 -11.57
N LEU A 174 12.99 -3.14 -12.59
CA LEU A 174 14.21 -2.36 -12.44
C LEU A 174 13.90 -0.91 -12.05
N ASN A 175 14.41 -0.47 -10.88
CA ASN A 175 14.29 0.90 -10.37
C ASN A 175 12.84 1.42 -10.34
N ARG A 176 11.90 0.53 -9.99
CA ARG A 176 10.49 0.85 -9.84
C ARG A 176 9.79 -0.26 -9.05
N GLN A 177 8.60 0.05 -8.55
CA GLN A 177 7.65 -0.93 -8.05
C GLN A 177 6.22 -0.44 -8.29
N GLY A 178 5.49 -1.10 -9.19
CA GLY A 178 4.12 -0.72 -9.55
C GLY A 178 4.05 0.74 -10.02
N PRO A 179 3.29 1.62 -9.32
CA PRO A 179 3.18 3.03 -9.69
C PRO A 179 4.43 3.87 -9.36
N ASP A 180 5.33 3.36 -8.51
CA ASP A 180 6.48 4.14 -8.02
C ASP A 180 7.70 3.92 -8.91
N THR A 181 8.29 5.00 -9.40
CA THR A 181 9.45 4.94 -10.32
C THR A 181 10.60 5.76 -9.76
N GLY A 182 11.80 5.16 -9.77
CA GLY A 182 13.02 5.77 -9.24
C GLY A 182 13.95 4.75 -8.60
N THR A 183 15.24 5.08 -8.55
CA THR A 183 16.28 4.25 -7.93
C THR A 183 16.04 4.00 -6.44
N GLN A 184 15.30 4.90 -5.77
CA GLN A 184 14.86 4.75 -4.39
C GLN A 184 13.84 3.62 -4.19
N TYR A 185 13.16 3.18 -5.26
CA TYR A 185 12.19 2.08 -5.21
C TYR A 185 12.76 0.77 -5.77
N ARG A 186 14.08 0.70 -6.01
CA ARG A 186 14.72 -0.51 -6.55
C ARG A 186 14.57 -1.69 -5.59
N SER A 187 14.55 -2.89 -6.15
CA SER A 187 14.69 -4.12 -5.38
C SER A 187 16.15 -4.34 -4.98
N ALA A 188 16.42 -4.43 -3.68
CA ALA A 188 17.73 -4.76 -3.14
C ALA A 188 17.65 -5.48 -1.80
N VAL A 189 18.69 -6.25 -1.48
CA VAL A 189 18.96 -6.83 -0.17
C VAL A 189 20.32 -6.32 0.28
N PHE A 190 20.43 -5.93 1.55
CA PHE A 190 21.70 -5.47 2.15
C PHE A 190 22.10 -6.46 3.25
N PRO A 191 22.85 -7.53 2.91
CA PRO A 191 23.25 -8.53 3.89
C PRO A 191 24.13 -7.95 4.99
N MET A 192 23.84 -8.30 6.24
CA MET A 192 24.60 -7.87 7.42
C MET A 192 25.70 -8.87 7.83
N SER A 193 25.80 -9.99 7.12
CA SER A 193 26.81 -11.03 7.32
C SER A 193 27.15 -11.73 6.00
N ASP A 194 28.31 -12.40 5.94
CA ASP A 194 28.66 -13.25 4.79
C ASP A 194 27.70 -14.43 4.61
N ALA A 195 27.08 -14.90 5.70
CA ALA A 195 26.09 -15.96 5.64
C ALA A 195 24.80 -15.47 4.95
N GLN A 196 24.26 -14.32 5.36
CA GLN A 196 23.13 -13.68 4.68
C GLN A 196 23.43 -13.40 3.21
N ARG A 197 24.65 -12.95 2.88
CA ARG A 197 25.05 -12.72 1.48
C ARG A 197 24.95 -14.00 0.66
N ARG A 198 25.59 -15.07 1.12
CA ARG A 198 25.56 -16.38 0.44
C ARG A 198 24.14 -16.91 0.28
N VAL A 199 23.30 -16.78 1.30
CA VAL A 199 21.90 -17.24 1.25
C VAL A 199 21.09 -16.43 0.23
N ALA A 200 21.23 -15.09 0.22
CA ALA A 200 20.53 -14.23 -0.73
C ALA A 200 20.94 -14.52 -2.17
N GLU A 201 22.24 -14.59 -2.44
CA GLU A 201 22.78 -14.89 -3.78
C GLU A 201 22.35 -16.28 -4.26
N ALA A 202 22.46 -17.30 -3.38
CA ALA A 202 22.02 -18.66 -3.71
C ALA A 202 20.51 -18.73 -3.97
N TYR A 203 19.71 -17.95 -3.26
CA TYR A 203 18.26 -17.97 -3.44
C TYR A 203 17.83 -17.26 -4.73
N ILE A 204 18.44 -16.13 -5.08
CA ILE A 204 18.23 -15.48 -6.39
C ILE A 204 18.57 -16.48 -7.51
N ALA A 205 19.74 -17.12 -7.45
CA ALA A 205 20.16 -18.12 -8.42
C ALA A 205 19.20 -19.32 -8.50
N GLN A 206 18.66 -19.76 -7.36
CA GLN A 206 17.66 -20.83 -7.31
C GLN A 206 16.36 -20.42 -8.03
N LEU A 207 15.88 -19.20 -7.82
CA LEU A 207 14.65 -18.69 -8.43
C LEU A 207 14.81 -18.47 -9.94
N ASP A 208 15.95 -17.93 -10.37
CA ASP A 208 16.29 -17.78 -11.79
C ASP A 208 16.37 -19.14 -12.49
N ALA A 209 17.09 -20.12 -11.91
CA ALA A 209 17.19 -21.46 -12.47
C ALA A 209 15.82 -22.17 -12.57
N ALA A 210 14.93 -21.89 -11.62
CA ALA A 210 13.56 -22.42 -11.62
C ALA A 210 12.63 -21.68 -12.59
N HIS A 211 13.06 -20.59 -13.22
CA HIS A 211 12.22 -19.69 -14.02
C HIS A 211 10.96 -19.28 -13.24
N ALA A 212 11.14 -18.96 -11.94
CA ALA A 212 10.03 -18.64 -11.05
C ALA A 212 9.27 -17.37 -11.47
N TYR A 213 9.93 -16.48 -12.22
CA TYR A 213 9.35 -15.28 -12.79
C TYR A 213 9.50 -15.26 -14.31
N GLY A 214 8.57 -14.58 -14.99
CA GLY A 214 8.59 -14.45 -16.46
C GLY A 214 9.71 -13.54 -17.00
N LYS A 215 10.44 -12.84 -16.12
CA LYS A 215 11.58 -11.98 -16.42
C LYS A 215 12.71 -12.29 -15.43
N PRO A 216 13.97 -11.99 -15.78
CA PRO A 216 15.09 -12.11 -14.84
C PRO A 216 14.87 -11.29 -13.58
N ILE A 217 15.34 -11.80 -12.44
CA ILE A 217 15.32 -11.05 -11.17
C ILE A 217 16.30 -9.86 -11.28
N ALA A 218 15.79 -8.66 -10.97
CA ALA A 218 16.54 -7.41 -10.96
C ALA A 218 17.09 -7.04 -9.57
N THR A 219 16.75 -7.83 -8.54
CA THR A 219 17.19 -7.63 -7.15
C THR A 219 18.71 -7.62 -7.03
N LYS A 220 19.25 -6.58 -6.40
CA LYS A 220 20.67 -6.46 -6.11
C LYS A 220 21.01 -6.95 -4.71
N VAL A 221 22.16 -7.61 -4.56
CA VAL A 221 22.74 -7.93 -3.25
C VAL A 221 23.86 -6.92 -2.97
N GLU A 222 23.49 -5.80 -2.34
CA GLU A 222 24.37 -4.64 -2.14
C GLU A 222 25.21 -4.78 -0.85
N GLU A 223 26.27 -3.98 -0.71
CA GLU A 223 27.04 -3.91 0.53
C GLU A 223 26.24 -3.14 1.59
N TYR A 224 26.23 -3.64 2.84
CA TYR A 224 25.63 -2.92 3.95
C TYR A 224 26.58 -1.83 4.44
N THR A 225 26.31 -0.58 4.04
CA THR A 225 27.08 0.60 4.46
C THR A 225 26.41 1.41 5.58
N GLY A 226 25.17 1.06 5.93
CA GLY A 226 24.38 1.70 6.97
C GLY A 226 22.88 1.62 6.70
N PHE A 227 22.09 1.90 7.75
CA PHE A 227 20.65 2.04 7.68
C PHE A 227 20.24 3.28 8.50
N TYR A 228 19.42 4.12 7.90
CA TYR A 228 18.97 5.39 8.49
C TYR A 228 17.46 5.35 8.64
N PRO A 229 16.93 5.27 9.88
CA PRO A 229 15.48 5.23 10.09
C PRO A 229 14.79 6.44 9.46
N ALA A 230 13.71 6.21 8.74
CA ALA A 230 12.85 7.27 8.24
C ALA A 230 12.12 7.96 9.40
N GLU A 231 11.60 9.14 9.12
CA GLU A 231 10.87 9.99 10.03
C GLU A 231 9.68 9.25 10.67
N ALA A 232 9.32 9.65 11.89
CA ALA A 232 8.31 8.94 12.68
C ALA A 232 6.94 8.84 12.00
N TYR A 233 6.62 9.77 11.10
CA TYR A 233 5.36 9.77 10.35
C TYR A 233 5.30 8.71 9.25
N HIS A 234 6.44 8.13 8.82
CA HIS A 234 6.47 7.00 7.90
C HIS A 234 6.35 5.64 8.60
N GLN A 235 6.58 5.58 9.91
CA GLN A 235 6.53 4.33 10.66
C GLN A 235 5.10 3.90 10.90
N ASP A 236 4.83 2.60 10.70
CA ASP A 236 3.53 1.96 10.93
C ASP A 236 2.41 2.49 10.00
N PHE A 237 2.77 3.17 8.89
CA PHE A 237 1.84 3.94 8.06
C PHE A 237 0.67 3.10 7.51
N LEU A 238 0.93 1.89 7.00
CA LEU A 238 -0.12 1.00 6.51
C LEU A 238 -1.15 0.70 7.60
N THR A 239 -0.69 0.44 8.82
CA THR A 239 -1.54 0.10 9.97
C THR A 239 -2.34 1.31 10.44
N GLU A 240 -1.74 2.50 10.45
CA GLU A 240 -2.40 3.74 10.91
C GLU A 240 -3.35 4.33 9.86
N HIS A 241 -3.11 4.05 8.57
CA HIS A 241 -3.89 4.59 7.46
C HIS A 241 -4.42 3.50 6.51
N PRO A 242 -5.17 2.50 7.00
CA PRO A 242 -5.56 1.33 6.22
C PRO A 242 -6.56 1.66 5.08
N THR A 243 -7.19 2.83 5.12
CA THR A 243 -8.12 3.30 4.07
C THR A 243 -7.47 4.30 3.11
N TYR A 244 -6.19 4.61 3.26
CA TYR A 244 -5.50 5.51 2.34
C TYR A 244 -5.47 4.87 0.95
N PRO A 245 -5.89 5.56 -0.13
CA PRO A 245 -6.08 4.93 -1.43
C PRO A 245 -4.85 4.18 -1.95
N TYR A 246 -3.67 4.75 -1.77
CA TYR A 246 -2.41 4.10 -2.13
C TYR A 246 -2.22 2.77 -1.37
N ILE A 247 -2.44 2.75 -0.04
CA ILE A 247 -2.36 1.54 0.79
C ILE A 247 -3.35 0.48 0.33
N VAL A 248 -4.59 0.88 0.04
CA VAL A 248 -5.65 -0.04 -0.38
C VAL A 248 -5.31 -0.73 -1.70
N ILE A 249 -4.74 0.01 -2.65
CA ILE A 249 -4.46 -0.47 -4.00
C ILE A 249 -3.15 -1.26 -4.06
N ASN A 250 -2.11 -0.79 -3.37
CA ASN A 250 -0.74 -1.28 -3.56
C ASN A 250 -0.24 -2.19 -2.43
N ASP A 251 -0.71 -2.01 -1.19
CA ASP A 251 -0.06 -2.62 -0.02
C ASP A 251 -0.93 -3.62 0.76
N LEU A 252 -2.23 -3.35 0.94
CA LEU A 252 -3.14 -4.33 1.54
C LEU A 252 -3.19 -5.67 0.80
N PRO A 253 -3.15 -5.72 -0.55
CA PRO A 253 -3.07 -6.99 -1.25
C PRO A 253 -1.84 -7.83 -0.88
N LYS A 254 -0.69 -7.19 -0.58
CA LYS A 254 0.54 -7.87 -0.16
C LYS A 254 0.35 -8.58 1.20
N VAL A 255 -0.28 -7.90 2.16
CA VAL A 255 -0.60 -8.49 3.48
C VAL A 255 -1.62 -9.62 3.35
N LYS A 256 -2.62 -9.46 2.47
CA LYS A 256 -3.57 -10.53 2.16
C LYS A 256 -2.87 -11.75 1.53
N ALA A 257 -1.97 -11.52 0.59
CA ALA A 257 -1.17 -12.56 -0.03
C ALA A 257 -0.26 -13.28 0.99
N LEU A 258 0.38 -12.54 1.91
CA LEU A 258 1.13 -13.13 3.02
C LEU A 258 0.24 -14.10 3.83
N ARG A 259 -0.96 -13.66 4.22
CA ARG A 259 -1.91 -14.50 4.96
C ARG A 259 -2.33 -15.76 4.19
N GLN A 260 -2.48 -15.65 2.87
CA GLN A 260 -2.92 -16.74 2.00
C GLN A 260 -1.80 -17.75 1.70
N HIS A 261 -0.59 -17.28 1.40
CA HIS A 261 0.52 -18.12 0.94
C HIS A 261 1.45 -18.57 2.07
N PHE A 262 1.50 -17.84 3.19
CA PHE A 262 2.33 -18.14 4.35
C PHE A 262 1.53 -18.17 5.65
N PRO A 263 0.42 -18.93 5.75
CA PRO A 263 -0.45 -18.92 6.93
C PRO A 263 0.25 -19.33 8.23
N ALA A 264 1.29 -20.18 8.14
CA ALA A 264 2.09 -20.57 9.30
C ALA A 264 2.99 -19.45 9.83
N GLN A 265 3.43 -18.54 8.96
CA GLN A 265 4.24 -17.38 9.30
C GLN A 265 3.38 -16.14 9.56
N TYR A 266 2.11 -16.12 9.18
CA TYR A 266 1.26 -14.96 9.37
C TYR A 266 0.75 -14.81 10.83
N ARG A 267 0.68 -13.58 11.32
CA ARG A 267 -0.04 -13.19 12.55
C ARG A 267 -0.99 -12.02 12.28
N ASP A 268 -2.15 -12.02 12.93
CA ASP A 268 -3.14 -10.95 12.78
C ASP A 268 -2.67 -9.63 13.44
N THR A 269 -1.96 -9.70 14.56
CA THR A 269 -1.44 -8.51 15.26
C THR A 269 -0.06 -8.13 14.73
N PRO A 270 0.12 -6.94 14.11
CA PRO A 270 1.42 -6.51 13.61
C PRO A 270 2.39 -6.14 14.75
N ALA A 271 3.71 -6.33 14.56
CA ALA A 271 4.73 -5.78 15.48
C ALA A 271 5.06 -4.33 15.11
N LEU A 272 4.37 -3.40 15.77
CA LEU A 272 4.49 -1.96 15.50
C LEU A 272 5.75 -1.36 16.12
N VAL A 273 6.40 -0.45 15.38
CA VAL A 273 7.59 0.28 15.83
C VAL A 273 7.24 1.21 16.99
N LYS A 274 6.14 1.96 16.89
CA LYS A 274 5.74 2.97 17.87
C LYS A 274 5.34 2.37 19.23
N THR A 275 4.87 1.12 19.25
CA THR A 275 4.53 0.43 20.51
C THR A 275 5.77 -0.19 21.18
N ALA A 276 6.78 -0.58 20.39
CA ALA A 276 8.02 -1.15 20.92
C ALA A 276 8.92 -0.11 21.61
N SER A 277 8.85 1.16 21.21
CA SER A 277 9.63 2.26 21.82
C SER A 277 9.08 2.79 23.15
N ALA A 278 7.91 2.32 23.60
CA ALA A 278 7.25 2.74 24.84
C ALA A 278 7.56 1.86 26.06
N LYS A 279 8.54 0.94 25.93
CA LYS A 279 9.05 0.08 27.00
C LYS A 279 10.53 0.35 27.23
#